data_AF-A0A523TL54-F1
#
_entry.id   AF-A0A523TL54-F1
#
_cell.length_a   1.000
_cell.length_b   1.000
_cell.length_c   1.000
_cell.angle_alpha   90.00
_cell.angle_beta   90.00
_cell.angle_gamma   90.00
#
_symmetry.space_group_name_H-M   'P 1'
#
loop_
_entity.id
_entity.type
_entity.pdbx_description
1 polymer ?
#
loop_
_entity_poly.entity_id
_entity_poly.type
_entity_poly.pdbx_seq_one_letter_code
_entity_poly.pdbx_strand_id
1 'polypeptide(L)'
;MASTRDQKWYSRIPEVYSLPNLIDVQLESFKWLKKTGLSELFNEISPIVSYNSGMKLFFPGDTPEAKEFKLKYWFEDPKHGIEECVERDLTYAAPMYVSVLL
;
A
#
# COMPACT_ATOMS: atom_id res chain seq x y z
N MET A 1 10.84 25.76 32.92
CA MET A 1 11.56 24.52 32.58
C MET A 1 11.06 23.46 33.55
N ALA A 2 10.21 22.52 33.10
CA ALA A 2 9.65 21.50 33.97
C ALA A 2 10.75 20.51 34.37
N SER A 3 10.96 20.29 35.67
CA SER A 3 11.97 19.36 36.16
C SER A 3 11.66 17.94 35.69
N THR A 4 12.59 17.30 34.99
CA THR A 4 12.57 15.86 34.74
C THR A 4 12.51 15.14 36.09
N ARG A 5 11.37 14.47 36.35
CA ARG A 5 11.20 13.64 37.54
C ARG A 5 12.00 12.36 37.35
N ASP A 6 12.86 12.03 38.31
CA ASP A 6 13.58 10.76 38.31
C ASP A 6 12.59 9.59 38.39
N GLN A 7 12.57 8.75 37.36
CA GLN A 7 11.75 7.54 37.34
C GLN A 7 12.49 6.41 38.05
N LYS A 8 11.89 5.85 39.10
CA LYS A 8 12.41 4.69 39.82
C LYS A 8 11.75 3.41 39.32
N TRP A 9 12.55 2.48 38.82
CA TRP A 9 12.11 1.17 38.33
C TRP A 9 12.28 0.13 39.45
N TYR A 10 11.25 -0.69 39.69
CA TYR A 10 11.25 -1.75 40.71
C TYR A 10 11.26 -3.17 40.10
N SER A 11 11.37 -3.27 38.77
CA SER A 11 11.43 -4.55 38.06
C SER A 11 12.68 -5.33 38.46
N ARG A 12 12.48 -6.62 38.78
CA ARG A 12 13.57 -7.55 39.13
C ARG A 12 14.04 -8.39 37.94
N ILE A 13 13.21 -8.49 36.91
CA ILE A 13 13.47 -9.25 35.69
C ILE A 13 14.10 -8.28 34.66
N PRO A 14 15.23 -8.63 34.03
CA PRO A 14 15.82 -7.80 32.99
C PRO A 14 14.94 -7.80 31.74
N GLU A 15 14.77 -6.63 31.14
CA GLU A 15 14.16 -6.49 29.81
C GLU A 15 15.17 -6.97 28.77
N VAL A 16 14.95 -8.18 28.23
CA VAL A 16 15.85 -8.80 27.25
C VAL A 16 15.53 -8.33 25.83
N TYR A 17 14.29 -7.95 25.58
CA TYR A 17 13.81 -7.43 24.29
C TYR A 17 13.18 -6.07 24.51
N SER A 18 13.58 -5.10 23.68
CA SER A 18 12.93 -3.79 23.65
C SER A 18 11.50 -3.88 23.13
N LEU A 19 10.62 -3.03 23.64
CA LEU A 19 9.28 -2.89 23.10
C LEU A 19 9.34 -2.55 21.59
N PRO A 20 8.70 -3.34 20.71
CA PRO A 20 8.62 -3.04 19.29
C PRO A 20 7.68 -1.85 19.05
N ASN A 21 7.66 -1.34 17.82
CA ASN A 21 6.74 -0.27 17.48
C ASN A 21 5.31 -0.83 17.36
N LEU A 22 4.41 -0.27 18.18
CA LEU A 22 3.06 -0.82 18.39
C LEU A 22 2.14 -0.66 17.16
N ILE A 23 2.53 0.17 16.18
CA ILE A 23 1.78 0.36 14.93
C ILE A 23 2.40 -0.36 13.73
N ASP A 24 3.45 -1.17 13.95
CA ASP A 24 4.17 -1.85 12.86
C ASP A 24 3.24 -2.69 11.99
N VAL A 25 2.27 -3.40 12.60
CA VAL A 25 1.31 -4.22 11.86
C VAL A 25 0.53 -3.40 10.82
N GLN A 26 0.12 -2.18 11.18
CA GLN A 26 -0.64 -1.30 10.28
C GLN A 26 0.23 -0.81 9.12
N LEU A 27 1.48 -0.43 9.43
CA LEU A 27 2.44 0.04 8.44
C LEU A 27 2.81 -1.08 7.46
N GLU A 28 3.14 -2.27 7.98
CA GLU A 28 3.56 -3.41 7.16
C GLU A 28 2.41 -3.98 6.34
N SER A 29 1.19 -4.05 6.89
CA SER A 29 0.01 -4.48 6.14
C SER A 29 -0.25 -3.59 4.92
N PHE A 30 -0.19 -2.26 5.09
CA PHE A 30 -0.41 -1.33 3.98
C PHE A 30 0.74 -1.35 2.96
N LYS A 31 1.99 -1.49 3.41
CA LYS A 31 3.15 -1.67 2.51
C LYS A 31 3.00 -2.95 1.67
N TRP A 32 2.58 -4.04 2.30
CA TRP A 32 2.34 -5.32 1.63
C TRP A 32 1.23 -5.20 0.58
N LEU A 33 0.09 -4.56 0.92
CA LEU A 33 -1.02 -4.35 -0.01
C LEU A 33 -0.55 -3.62 -1.28
N LYS A 34 0.19 -2.52 -1.11
CA LYS A 34 0.68 -1.70 -2.24
C LYS A 34 1.71 -2.41 -3.11
N LYS A 35 2.50 -3.33 -2.55
CA LYS A 35 3.61 -3.99 -3.26
C LYS A 35 3.19 -5.31 -3.90
N THR A 36 2.46 -6.13 -3.16
CA THR A 36 2.16 -7.51 -3.54
C THR A 36 0.66 -7.70 -3.75
N GLY A 37 -0.17 -7.30 -2.79
CA GLY A 37 -1.61 -7.58 -2.82
C GLY A 37 -2.32 -7.06 -4.07
N LEU A 38 -1.98 -5.85 -4.54
CA LEU A 38 -2.54 -5.31 -5.79
C LEU A 38 -2.12 -6.10 -7.02
N SER A 39 -0.87 -6.56 -7.08
CA SER A 39 -0.39 -7.38 -8.20
C SER A 39 -1.10 -8.73 -8.26
N GLU A 40 -1.31 -9.36 -7.09
CA GLU A 40 -2.05 -10.62 -6.98
C GLU A 40 -3.51 -10.45 -7.42
N LEU A 41 -4.16 -9.35 -7.01
CA LEU A 41 -5.52 -9.05 -7.43
C LEU A 41 -5.64 -8.83 -8.94
N PHE A 42 -4.70 -8.10 -9.55
CA PHE A 42 -4.70 -7.92 -11.01
C PHE A 42 -4.49 -9.24 -11.76
N ASN A 43 -3.68 -10.15 -11.21
CA ASN A 43 -3.50 -11.49 -11.76
C ASN A 43 -4.80 -12.30 -11.73
N GLU A 44 -5.57 -12.22 -10.65
CA GLU A 44 -6.81 -12.98 -10.49
C GLU A 44 -7.90 -12.56 -11.47
N ILE A 45 -8.03 -11.25 -11.72
CA ILE A 45 -9.08 -10.71 -12.60
C ILE A 45 -8.72 -10.76 -14.10
N SER A 46 -7.46 -11.04 -14.44
CA SER A 46 -6.94 -10.96 -15.81
C SER A 46 -6.86 -12.35 -16.47
N PRO A 47 -7.24 -12.49 -17.76
CA PRO A 47 -7.79 -11.46 -18.64
C PRO A 47 -9.30 -11.29 -18.46
N ILE A 48 -9.79 -10.06 -18.63
CA ILE A 48 -11.22 -9.80 -18.76
C ILE A 48 -11.64 -10.02 -20.21
N VAL A 49 -12.53 -10.98 -20.45
CA VAL A 49 -13.00 -11.35 -21.79
C VAL A 49 -14.37 -10.73 -22.05
N SER A 50 -14.53 -10.08 -23.20
CA SER A 50 -15.83 -9.55 -23.64
C SER A 50 -16.85 -10.67 -23.90
N TYR A 51 -18.13 -10.39 -23.67
CA TYR A 51 -19.23 -11.35 -23.87
C TYR A 51 -19.30 -11.92 -25.30
N ASN A 52 -18.91 -11.12 -26.31
CA ASN A 52 -18.86 -11.53 -27.71
C ASN A 52 -17.54 -12.22 -28.10
N SER A 53 -16.66 -12.50 -27.12
CA SER A 53 -15.34 -13.13 -27.29
C SER A 53 -14.38 -12.42 -28.26
N GLY A 54 -14.67 -11.18 -28.65
CA GLY A 54 -13.87 -10.43 -29.63
C GLY A 54 -12.71 -9.63 -29.04
N MET A 55 -12.69 -9.42 -27.72
CA MET A 55 -11.74 -8.52 -27.05
C MET A 55 -11.29 -9.11 -25.70
N LYS A 56 -10.02 -8.91 -25.34
CA LYS A 56 -9.42 -9.38 -24.09
C LYS A 56 -8.60 -8.27 -23.45
N LEU A 57 -9.07 -7.77 -22.31
CA LEU A 57 -8.34 -6.77 -21.54
C LEU A 57 -7.36 -7.46 -20.57
N PHE A 58 -6.08 -7.11 -20.69
CA PHE A 58 -5.01 -7.57 -19.83
C PHE A 58 -4.58 -6.46 -18.87
N PHE A 59 -4.43 -6.83 -17.60
CA PHE A 59 -3.89 -5.98 -16.55
C PHE A 59 -2.42 -6.30 -16.26
N PRO A 60 -1.69 -5.40 -15.57
CA PRO A 60 -0.36 -5.68 -15.05
C PRO A 60 -0.33 -6.94 -14.20
N GLY A 61 0.68 -7.78 -14.39
CA GLY A 61 0.72 -9.06 -13.70
C GLY A 61 1.76 -10.05 -14.21
N ASP A 62 1.55 -11.30 -13.86
CA ASP A 62 2.42 -12.43 -14.15
C ASP A 62 2.10 -13.14 -15.47
N THR A 63 1.04 -12.73 -16.16
CA THR A 63 0.67 -13.31 -17.46
C THR A 63 1.76 -13.07 -18.51
N PRO A 64 1.91 -13.98 -19.50
CA PRO A 64 2.88 -13.82 -20.57
C PRO A 64 2.73 -12.47 -21.31
N GLU A 65 1.50 -12.08 -21.60
CA GLU A 65 1.16 -10.84 -22.30
C GLU A 65 1.53 -9.61 -21.46
N ALA A 66 1.23 -9.62 -20.15
CA ALA A 66 1.59 -8.50 -19.28
C ALA A 66 3.11 -8.30 -19.21
N LYS A 67 3.88 -9.39 -19.20
CA LYS A 67 5.36 -9.35 -19.17
C LYS A 67 5.95 -8.89 -20.49
N GLU A 68 5.41 -9.34 -21.62
CA GLU A 68 5.85 -8.93 -22.95
C GLU A 68 5.66 -7.42 -23.17
N PHE A 69 4.48 -6.92 -22.82
CA PHE A 69 4.12 -5.50 -22.98
C PHE A 69 4.52 -4.63 -21.77
N LYS A 70 5.21 -5.21 -20.78
CA LYS A 70 5.71 -4.54 -19.57
C LYS A 70 4.63 -3.73 -18.85
N LEU A 71 3.43 -4.31 -18.72
CA LEU A 71 2.31 -3.69 -18.04
C LEU A 71 2.63 -3.51 -16.55
N LYS A 72 2.37 -2.31 -16.02
CA LYS A 72 2.63 -1.92 -14.63
C LYS A 72 1.52 -1.03 -14.08
N TYR A 73 1.42 -0.98 -12.75
CA TYR A 73 0.68 0.04 -12.03
C TYR A 73 1.63 0.89 -11.21
N TRP A 74 1.27 2.15 -10.96
CA TRP A 74 2.03 3.05 -10.10
C TRP A 74 1.12 4.08 -9.44
N PHE A 75 1.62 4.68 -8.37
CA PHE A 75 0.98 5.77 -7.67
C PHE A 75 1.77 7.05 -7.95
N GLU A 76 1.07 8.15 -8.21
CA GLU A 76 1.69 9.47 -8.18
C GLU A 76 1.53 10.09 -6.79
N ASP A 77 2.09 11.28 -6.62
CA ASP A 77 1.99 11.98 -5.35
C ASP A 77 0.54 12.36 -5.01
N PRO A 78 0.18 12.37 -3.72
CA PRO A 78 -1.10 12.90 -3.27
C PRO A 78 -1.33 14.31 -3.78
N LYS A 79 -2.56 14.59 -4.22
CA LYS A 79 -2.93 15.92 -4.75
C LYS A 79 -2.89 17.02 -3.68
N HIS A 80 -3.08 16.63 -2.42
CA HIS A 80 -3.20 17.51 -1.26
C HIS A 80 -2.32 16.99 -0.13
N GLY A 81 -1.74 17.92 0.63
CA GLY A 81 -0.99 17.60 1.85
C GLY A 81 -1.91 17.16 2.99
N ILE A 82 -1.34 16.55 4.02
CA ILE A 82 -2.10 16.05 5.18
C ILE A 82 -2.84 17.20 5.89
N GLU A 83 -2.16 18.32 6.13
CA GLU A 83 -2.74 19.49 6.82
C GLU A 83 -3.96 20.04 6.04
N GLU A 84 -3.81 20.23 4.74
CA GLU A 84 -4.90 20.68 3.86
C GLU A 84 -6.08 19.70 3.89
N CYS A 85 -5.80 18.39 3.88
CA CYS A 85 -6.85 17.38 3.97
C CYS A 85 -7.62 17.47 5.30
N VAL A 86 -6.96 17.74 6.42
CA VAL A 86 -7.63 17.91 7.72
C VAL A 86 -8.43 19.20 7.76
N GLU A 87 -7.88 20.32 7.28
CA GLU A 87 -8.56 21.63 7.29
C GLU A 87 -9.80 21.67 6.40
N ARG A 88 -9.73 21.02 5.24
CA ARG A 88 -10.79 21.04 4.22
C ARG A 88 -11.68 19.80 4.24
N ASP A 89 -11.51 18.92 5.22
CA ASP A 89 -12.22 17.64 5.37
C ASP A 89 -12.18 16.79 4.08
N LEU A 90 -10.97 16.65 3.50
CA LEU A 90 -10.70 15.86 2.30
C LEU A 90 -10.07 14.51 2.67
N THR A 91 -10.24 13.52 1.80
CA THR A 91 -9.52 12.25 1.93
C THR A 91 -8.08 12.38 1.42
N TYR A 92 -7.10 12.06 2.26
CA TYR A 92 -5.70 11.97 1.86
C TYR A 92 -5.48 10.72 1.00
N ALA A 93 -5.34 10.92 -0.32
CA ALA A 93 -5.23 9.85 -1.29
C ALA A 93 -4.26 10.20 -2.43
N ALA A 94 -3.63 9.16 -2.98
CA ALA A 94 -2.78 9.21 -4.16
C ALA A 94 -3.52 8.60 -5.36
N PRO A 95 -3.47 9.23 -6.55
CA PRO A 95 -4.03 8.62 -7.76
C PRO A 95 -3.21 7.39 -8.18
N MET A 96 -3.90 6.34 -8.60
CA MET A 96 -3.30 5.11 -9.12
C MET A 96 -3.50 5.03 -10.64
N TYR A 97 -2.41 4.79 -11.36
CA TYR A 97 -2.42 4.58 -12.80
C TYR A 97 -2.08 3.14 -13.13
N VAL A 98 -2.69 2.62 -14.18
CA VAL A 98 -2.58 1.23 -14.60
C VAL A 98 -2.44 1.20 -16.11
N SER A 99 -1.37 0.62 -16.63
CA SER A 99 -1.26 0.35 -18.07
C SER A 99 -2.03 -0.92 -18.41
N VAL A 100 -2.90 -0.85 -19.40
CA VAL A 100 -3.73 -1.98 -19.85
C VAL A 100 -3.51 -2.25 -21.33
N LEU A 101 -3.68 -3.50 -21.73
CA LEU A 101 -3.63 -3.95 -23.13
C LEU A 101 -4.99 -4.55 -23.50
N LEU A 102 -5.48 -4.24 -24.70
CA LEU A 102 -6.81 -4.63 -25.21
C LEU A 102 -6.73 -5.68 -26.32
#